data_AF-A0A523MEU0-F1
#
_entry.id   AF-A0A523MEU0-F1
#
_cell.length_a   1.000
_cell.length_b   1.000
_cell.length_c   1.000
_cell.angle_alpha   90.00
_cell.angle_beta   90.00
_cell.angle_gamma   90.00
#
_symmetry.space_group_name_H-M   'P 1'
#
loop_
_entity.id
_entity.type
_entity.pdbx_description
1 polymer ?
#
loop_
_entity_poly.entity_id
_entity_poly.type
_entity_poly.pdbx_seq_one_letter_code
_entity_poly.pdbx_strand_id
1 'polypeptide(L)'
;MKRLVGIMGCLCGMGAGIFLLLNNPLSPPVYSPAEVSDTYQWKALEFFGISFTPAELLHVSSGASNRSLGAKEVGLASASIILLRDKAGQPVALATRLAAINKSPDMYAENVGVDTYTNIFWANSGSVLMHGYENRWPLIRDNLVAVINDPDQDSASLEYAVSAVRPDNAPTGIVGGSGLFSAVGGRYSEIIKKDPDQPDLYSGAISLEIAIK
;
A
#
# COMPACT_ATOMS: atom_id res chain seq x y z
N MET A 1 22.37 40.14 12.10
CA MET A 1 23.21 38.92 12.23
C MET A 1 22.52 37.79 12.99
N LYS A 2 22.07 37.94 14.24
CA LYS A 2 21.41 36.84 15.01
C LYS A 2 20.20 36.19 14.31
N ARG A 3 19.33 36.97 13.66
CA ARG A 3 18.17 36.46 12.90
C ARG A 3 18.59 35.64 11.67
N LEU A 4 19.67 36.03 11.00
CA LEU A 4 20.17 35.33 9.81
C LEU A 4 20.78 33.98 10.18
N VAL A 5 21.52 33.92 11.29
CA VAL A 5 22.03 32.65 11.85
C VAL A 5 20.88 31.74 12.27
N GLY A 6 19.82 32.28 12.88
CA GLY A 6 18.63 31.52 13.24
C GLY A 6 17.89 30.92 12.04
N ILE A 7 17.69 31.72 10.97
CA ILE A 7 17.08 31.24 9.73
C ILE A 7 17.94 30.16 9.09
N MET A 8 19.26 30.38 9.00
CA MET A 8 20.16 29.42 8.38
C MET A 8 20.27 28.12 9.17
N GLY A 9 20.29 28.20 10.51
CA GLY A 9 20.22 27.03 11.38
C GLY A 9 18.91 26.24 11.20
N CYS A 10 17.79 26.94 11.03
CA CYS A 10 16.50 26.30 10.77
C CYS A 10 16.47 25.61 9.40
N LEU A 11 16.99 26.25 8.36
CA LEU A 11 17.10 25.67 7.01
C LEU A 11 18.03 24.45 6.98
N CYS A 12 19.20 24.54 7.62
CA CYS A 12 20.12 23.40 7.73
C CYS A 12 19.50 22.25 8.56
N GLY A 13 18.78 22.56 9.64
CA GLY A 13 18.06 21.58 10.44
C GLY A 13 16.95 20.88 9.66
N MET A 14 16.15 21.65 8.90
CA MET A 14 15.14 21.10 7.99
C MET A 14 15.78 20.21 6.92
N GLY A 15 16.86 20.68 6.28
CA GLY A 15 17.57 19.89 5.27
C GLY A 15 18.13 18.58 5.82
N ALA A 16 18.75 18.60 7.01
CA ALA A 16 19.24 17.40 7.68
C ALA A 16 18.09 16.45 8.07
N GLY A 17 16.96 16.98 8.55
CA GLY A 17 15.77 16.19 8.86
C GLY A 17 15.19 15.49 7.63
N ILE A 18 15.06 16.22 6.51
CA ILE A 18 14.61 15.63 5.23
C ILE A 18 15.60 14.56 4.77
N PHE A 19 16.90 14.83 4.83
CA PHE A 19 17.92 13.87 4.42
C PHE A 19 17.86 12.55 5.19
N LEU A 20 17.66 12.62 6.51
CA LEU A 20 17.51 11.44 7.37
C LEU A 20 16.21 10.67 7.09
N LEU A 21 15.12 11.36 6.77
CA LEU A 21 13.86 10.72 6.37
C LEU A 21 13.95 10.01 5.02
N LEU A 22 14.79 10.50 4.09
CA LEU A 22 14.93 9.88 2.76
C LEU A 22 15.91 8.71 2.74
N ASN A 23 16.87 8.66 3.67
CA ASN A 23 17.98 7.70 3.70
C ASN A 23 18.04 6.91 5.02
N ASN A 24 16.91 6.58 5.63
CA ASN A 24 16.92 6.00 6.97
C ASN A 24 17.49 4.58 6.95
N PRO A 25 18.52 4.25 7.75
CA PRO A 25 19.03 2.89 7.85
C PRO A 25 18.13 1.95 8.67
N LEU A 26 17.04 2.44 9.26
CA LEU A 26 16.13 1.67 10.13
C LEU A 26 14.89 1.12 9.42
N SER A 27 14.83 1.19 8.09
CA SER A 27 13.66 0.73 7.33
C SER A 27 13.35 -0.75 7.63
N PRO A 28 12.08 -1.11 7.87
CA PRO A 28 11.71 -2.48 8.14
C PRO A 28 11.97 -3.38 6.91
N PRO A 29 12.31 -4.66 7.12
CA PRO A 29 12.51 -5.59 6.02
C PRO A 29 11.23 -5.76 5.20
N VAL A 30 11.37 -5.72 3.87
CA VAL A 30 10.30 -5.95 2.91
C VAL A 30 10.18 -7.45 2.62
N TYR A 31 8.96 -7.97 2.51
CA TYR A 31 8.78 -9.34 2.05
C TYR A 31 8.98 -9.44 0.54
N SER A 32 9.95 -10.25 0.12
CA SER A 32 10.08 -10.69 -1.28
C SER A 32 9.21 -11.93 -1.53
N PRO A 33 8.59 -12.06 -2.72
CA PRO A 33 7.84 -13.26 -3.08
C PRO A 33 8.73 -14.52 -3.06
N ALA A 34 8.17 -15.66 -2.70
CA ALA A 34 8.81 -16.96 -2.92
C ALA A 34 8.77 -17.35 -4.42
N GLU A 35 9.73 -18.15 -4.89
CA GLU A 35 9.81 -18.61 -6.30
C GLU A 35 8.58 -19.44 -6.76
N VAL A 36 7.81 -20.01 -5.83
CA VAL A 36 6.66 -20.88 -6.09
C VAL A 36 5.37 -20.20 -5.63
N SER A 37 4.96 -19.16 -6.34
CA SER A 37 3.71 -18.43 -6.07
C SER A 37 2.85 -18.28 -7.31
N ASP A 38 1.54 -18.42 -7.16
CA ASP A 38 0.58 -18.02 -8.19
C ASP A 38 0.46 -16.50 -8.20
N THR A 39 0.89 -15.86 -9.29
CA THR A 39 0.88 -14.41 -9.43
C THR A 39 -0.30 -13.96 -10.29
N TYR A 40 -1.14 -13.09 -9.72
CA TYR A 40 -2.27 -12.46 -10.39
C TYR A 40 -2.00 -10.97 -10.59
N GLN A 41 -2.28 -10.48 -11.78
CA GLN A 41 -2.33 -9.04 -12.04
C GLN A 41 -3.65 -8.50 -11.51
N TRP A 42 -3.61 -7.39 -10.80
CA TRP A 42 -4.82 -6.81 -10.22
C TRP A 42 -4.98 -5.34 -10.59
N LYS A 43 -6.23 -4.92 -10.75
CA LYS A 43 -6.62 -3.52 -10.95
C LYS A 43 -7.83 -3.21 -10.07
N ALA A 44 -7.77 -2.10 -9.34
CA ALA A 44 -8.95 -1.59 -8.63
C ALA A 44 -9.99 -1.14 -9.67
N LEU A 45 -11.20 -1.67 -9.57
CA LEU A 45 -12.36 -1.26 -10.36
C LEU A 45 -13.06 -0.06 -9.71
N GLU A 46 -13.15 -0.09 -8.38
CA GLU A 46 -13.73 0.98 -7.58
C GLU A 46 -12.90 1.22 -6.32
N PHE A 47 -12.89 2.47 -5.90
CA PHE A 47 -12.17 2.95 -4.73
C PHE A 47 -13.04 3.91 -3.91
N PHE A 48 -13.04 3.73 -2.60
CA PHE A 48 -13.69 4.58 -1.61
C PHE A 48 -12.75 4.80 -0.43
N GLY A 49 -12.66 6.02 0.10
CA GLY A 49 -11.78 6.37 1.22
C GLY A 49 -10.50 7.12 0.81
N ILE A 50 -9.39 6.86 1.50
CA ILE A 50 -8.15 7.68 1.42
C ILE A 50 -7.25 7.36 0.22
N SER A 51 -6.80 8.38 -0.50
CA SER A 51 -5.62 8.25 -1.37
C SER A 51 -4.32 8.43 -0.57
N PHE A 52 -3.32 7.61 -0.85
CA PHE A 52 -2.00 7.68 -0.20
C PHE A 52 -1.09 8.76 -0.80
N THR A 53 -1.65 9.92 -1.18
CA THR A 53 -0.86 11.03 -1.71
C THR A 53 -0.29 11.89 -0.57
N PRO A 54 0.90 12.52 -0.76
CA PRO A 54 1.45 13.44 0.24
C PRO A 54 0.49 14.57 0.62
N ALA A 55 -0.28 15.08 -0.34
CA ALA A 55 -1.29 16.13 -0.12
C ALA A 55 -2.39 15.68 0.85
N GLU A 56 -2.95 14.48 0.64
CA GLU A 56 -3.98 13.93 1.52
C GLU A 56 -3.44 13.54 2.91
N LEU A 57 -2.21 12.99 2.98
CA LEU A 57 -1.56 12.67 4.26
C LEU A 57 -1.28 13.92 5.11
N LEU A 58 -0.98 15.05 4.46
CA LEU A 58 -0.77 16.34 5.12
C LEU A 58 -2.09 17.12 5.32
N HIS A 59 -3.25 16.55 4.99
CA HIS A 59 -4.56 17.22 4.98
C HIS A 59 -4.58 18.52 4.15
N VAL A 60 -3.66 18.68 3.20
CA VAL A 60 -3.61 19.80 2.27
C VAL A 60 -4.52 19.41 1.11
N SER A 61 -5.78 19.85 1.16
CA SER A 61 -6.81 19.32 0.26
C SER A 61 -6.44 19.50 -1.22
N SER A 62 -6.09 18.40 -1.88
CA SER A 62 -6.19 18.30 -3.34
C SER A 62 -7.60 17.83 -3.65
N GLY A 63 -8.31 18.54 -4.53
CA GLY A 63 -9.73 18.34 -4.84
C GLY A 63 -10.11 17.01 -5.51
N ALA A 64 -9.47 15.89 -5.16
CA ALA A 64 -9.83 14.56 -5.64
C ALA A 64 -11.06 14.01 -4.88
N SER A 65 -12.19 14.08 -5.59
CA SER A 65 -13.49 13.41 -5.42
C SER A 65 -13.87 12.78 -4.06
N ASN A 66 -14.68 13.53 -3.30
CA ASN A 66 -16.02 13.20 -2.75
C ASN A 66 -16.52 11.73 -2.54
N ARG A 67 -15.68 10.70 -2.38
CA ARG A 67 -16.07 9.34 -1.97
C ARG A 67 -15.55 9.00 -0.58
N SER A 68 -15.73 9.95 0.33
CA SER A 68 -15.48 9.77 1.76
C SER A 68 -16.43 8.72 2.33
N LEU A 69 -15.92 7.84 3.19
CA LEU A 69 -16.72 6.92 3.98
C LEU A 69 -17.46 7.65 5.11
N GLY A 70 -18.24 8.71 4.79
CA GLY A 70 -19.32 9.34 5.59
C GLY A 70 -19.00 9.93 6.99
N ALA A 71 -18.05 9.37 7.73
CA ALA A 71 -17.74 9.66 9.12
C ALA A 71 -16.23 9.91 9.27
N LYS A 72 -15.88 10.91 10.09
CA LYS A 72 -14.49 11.37 10.29
C LYS A 72 -13.59 10.25 10.86
N GLU A 73 -14.19 9.33 11.62
CA GLU A 73 -13.55 8.16 12.22
C GLU A 73 -13.19 7.07 11.20
N VAL A 74 -13.86 7.05 10.04
CA VAL A 74 -13.59 6.14 8.91
C VAL A 74 -12.71 6.82 7.86
N GLY A 75 -12.35 8.10 8.08
CA GLY A 75 -11.44 8.86 7.24
C GLY A 75 -10.02 8.30 7.18
N LEU A 76 -9.70 7.26 7.97
CA LEU A 76 -8.44 6.51 7.93
C LEU A 76 -8.58 5.10 7.33
N ALA A 77 -9.70 4.80 6.68
CA ALA A 77 -9.95 3.54 6.00
C ALA A 77 -10.24 3.73 4.51
N SER A 78 -10.01 2.67 3.74
CA SER A 78 -10.44 2.56 2.35
C SER A 78 -11.05 1.20 2.05
N ALA A 79 -11.92 1.19 1.04
CA ALA A 79 -12.55 0.00 0.52
C ALA A 79 -12.37 -0.02 -1.00
N SER A 80 -12.02 -1.17 -1.57
CA SER A 80 -11.90 -1.33 -3.00
C SER A 80 -12.44 -2.66 -3.50
N ILE A 81 -12.93 -2.63 -4.73
CA ILE A 81 -13.29 -3.82 -5.50
C ILE A 81 -12.17 -4.03 -6.52
N ILE A 82 -11.60 -5.23 -6.55
CA ILE A 82 -10.41 -5.56 -7.32
C ILE A 82 -10.75 -6.72 -8.25
N LEU A 83 -10.35 -6.61 -9.52
CA LEU A 83 -10.41 -7.71 -10.46
C LEU A 83 -9.02 -8.35 -10.59
N LEU A 84 -8.94 -9.66 -10.32
CA LEU A 84 -7.72 -10.44 -10.51
C LEU A 84 -7.70 -11.08 -11.89
N ARG A 85 -6.54 -10.98 -12.55
CA ARG A 85 -6.28 -11.51 -13.88
C ARG A 85 -5.09 -12.45 -13.86
N ASP A 86 -5.15 -13.49 -14.66
CA ASP A 86 -4.03 -14.41 -14.87
C ASP A 86 -2.92 -13.78 -15.76
N LYS A 87 -1.87 -14.55 -16.04
CA LYS A 87 -0.76 -14.12 -16.92
C LYS A 87 -1.20 -13.85 -18.36
N ALA A 88 -2.33 -14.41 -18.80
CA ALA A 88 -2.92 -14.17 -20.11
C ALA A 88 -3.87 -12.95 -20.11
N GLY A 89 -4.03 -12.27 -18.96
CA GLY A 89 -4.90 -11.11 -18.79
C GLY A 89 -6.39 -11.47 -18.63
N GLN A 90 -6.74 -12.74 -18.51
CA GLN A 90 -8.13 -13.17 -18.35
C GLN A 90 -8.60 -12.97 -16.90
N PRO A 91 -9.83 -12.47 -16.67
CA PRO A 91 -10.38 -12.34 -15.33
C PRO A 91 -10.62 -13.72 -14.71
N VAL A 92 -10.02 -13.97 -13.55
CA VAL A 92 -10.09 -15.28 -12.87
C VAL A 92 -10.74 -15.22 -11.49
N ALA A 93 -10.70 -14.07 -10.84
CA ALA A 93 -11.30 -13.86 -9.53
C ALA A 93 -11.68 -12.40 -9.29
N LEU A 94 -12.64 -12.22 -8.39
CA LEU A 94 -13.02 -10.93 -7.84
C LEU A 94 -12.54 -10.85 -6.40
N ALA A 95 -12.03 -9.69 -5.98
CA ALA A 95 -11.64 -9.46 -4.61
C ALA A 95 -12.26 -8.19 -4.04
N THR A 96 -12.54 -8.21 -2.76
CA THR A 96 -12.86 -7.01 -1.98
C THR A 96 -11.74 -6.76 -0.99
N ARG A 97 -11.29 -5.52 -0.90
CA ARG A 97 -10.23 -5.12 0.02
C ARG A 97 -10.74 -4.02 0.94
N LEU A 98 -10.45 -4.19 2.23
CA LEU A 98 -10.52 -3.15 3.23
C LEU A 98 -9.10 -2.85 3.69
N ALA A 99 -8.75 -1.58 3.78
CA ALA A 99 -7.45 -1.13 4.25
C ALA A 99 -7.64 -0.02 5.29
N ALA A 100 -6.80 0.02 6.31
CA ALA A 100 -6.84 1.06 7.33
C ALA A 100 -5.43 1.47 7.73
N ILE A 101 -5.19 2.79 7.82
CA ILE A 101 -3.91 3.31 8.34
C ILE A 101 -3.82 2.92 9.82
N ASN A 102 -2.68 2.32 10.19
CA ASN A 102 -2.42 1.94 11.56
C ASN A 102 -2.43 3.17 12.47
N LYS A 103 -2.90 3.03 13.72
CA LYS A 103 -3.04 4.14 14.68
C LYS A 103 -1.72 4.80 15.08
N SER A 104 -0.58 4.19 14.78
CA SER A 104 0.74 4.72 15.14
C SER A 104 1.72 4.59 13.95
N PRO A 105 1.54 5.40 12.88
CA PRO A 105 2.55 5.47 11.84
C PRO A 105 3.82 6.10 12.43
N ASP A 106 4.96 5.46 12.22
CA ASP A 106 6.25 5.97 12.67
C ASP A 106 7.07 6.36 11.43
N MET A 107 6.98 7.62 11.06
CA MET A 107 7.75 8.17 9.94
C MET A 107 9.26 8.16 10.23
N TYR A 108 9.67 8.20 11.50
CA TYR A 108 11.09 8.07 11.88
C TYR A 108 11.60 6.64 11.74
N ALA A 109 10.71 5.66 11.65
CA ALA A 109 11.04 4.28 11.31
C ALA A 109 10.69 3.92 9.85
N GLU A 110 10.45 4.94 8.99
CA GLU A 110 10.03 4.73 7.60
C GLU A 110 8.83 3.79 7.47
N ASN A 111 7.86 3.91 8.39
CA ASN A 111 6.73 3.01 8.45
C ASN A 111 5.41 3.77 8.40
N VAL A 112 4.79 3.73 7.22
CA VAL A 112 3.38 4.11 7.05
C VAL A 112 2.59 2.83 6.89
N GLY A 113 2.30 2.26 8.06
CA GLY A 113 1.66 0.97 8.22
C GLY A 113 0.19 1.02 7.83
N VAL A 114 -0.24 0.07 7.01
CA VAL A 114 -1.63 -0.12 6.62
C VAL A 114 -2.02 -1.57 6.89
N ASP A 115 -3.04 -1.78 7.72
CA ASP A 115 -3.64 -3.09 7.91
C ASP A 115 -4.60 -3.37 6.75
N THR A 116 -4.43 -4.49 6.06
CA THR A 116 -5.25 -4.87 4.90
C THR A 116 -5.93 -6.22 5.07
N TYR A 117 -7.20 -6.24 4.69
CA TYR A 117 -8.06 -7.41 4.70
C TYR A 117 -8.64 -7.58 3.30
N THR A 118 -8.21 -8.62 2.59
CA THR A 118 -8.63 -8.88 1.20
C THR A 118 -9.36 -10.22 1.14
N ASN A 119 -10.59 -10.24 0.68
CA ASN A 119 -11.32 -11.47 0.41
C ASN A 119 -11.32 -11.73 -1.09
N ILE A 120 -10.75 -12.85 -1.53
CA ILE A 120 -10.70 -13.24 -2.95
C ILE A 120 -11.69 -14.37 -3.20
N PHE A 121 -12.47 -14.22 -4.26
CA PHE A 121 -13.48 -15.17 -4.71
C PHE A 121 -13.17 -15.64 -6.13
N TRP A 122 -12.92 -16.94 -6.28
CA TRP A 122 -12.84 -17.60 -7.58
C TRP A 122 -14.18 -18.28 -7.88
N ALA A 123 -14.75 -17.96 -9.04
CA ALA A 123 -15.96 -18.62 -9.50
C ALA A 123 -15.74 -20.14 -9.53
N ASN A 124 -16.64 -20.89 -8.89
CA ASN A 124 -16.64 -22.35 -8.80
C ASN A 124 -15.51 -23.01 -7.97
N SER A 125 -14.54 -22.24 -7.45
CA SER A 125 -13.45 -22.81 -6.63
C SER A 125 -13.56 -22.45 -5.15
N GLY A 126 -14.20 -21.33 -4.82
CA GLY A 126 -14.42 -20.88 -3.44
C GLY A 126 -13.69 -19.58 -3.14
N SER A 127 -13.31 -19.38 -1.88
CA SER A 127 -12.73 -18.11 -1.42
C SER A 127 -11.62 -18.27 -0.39
N VAL A 128 -10.76 -17.25 -0.33
CA VAL A 128 -9.76 -17.09 0.74
C VAL A 128 -9.85 -15.69 1.34
N LEU A 129 -9.56 -15.61 2.63
CA LEU A 129 -9.32 -14.36 3.32
C LEU A 129 -7.81 -14.16 3.45
N MET A 130 -7.36 -12.99 3.06
CA MET A 130 -5.99 -12.52 3.24
C MET A 130 -6.01 -11.42 4.29
N HIS A 131 -5.15 -11.55 5.28
CA HIS A 131 -4.91 -10.50 6.26
C HIS A 131 -3.42 -10.19 6.23
N GLY A 132 -3.06 -8.93 6.04
CA GLY A 132 -1.69 -8.54 6.19
C GLY A 132 -1.48 -7.08 6.51
N TYR A 133 -0.22 -6.71 6.41
CA TYR A 133 0.29 -5.41 6.79
C TYR A 133 1.17 -4.89 5.66
N GLU A 134 0.99 -3.63 5.32
CA GLU A 134 1.66 -2.98 4.22
C GLU A 134 2.46 -1.79 4.73
N ASN A 135 3.70 -1.64 4.25
CA ASN A 135 4.46 -0.40 4.43
C ASN A 135 4.34 0.46 3.18
N ARG A 136 3.62 1.58 3.29
CA ARG A 136 3.42 2.54 2.18
C ARG A 136 4.48 3.65 2.15
N TRP A 137 5.47 3.63 3.05
CA TRP A 137 6.51 4.66 3.07
C TRP A 137 7.28 4.83 1.75
N PRO A 138 7.74 3.76 1.06
CA PRO A 138 8.49 3.92 -0.18
C PRO A 138 7.71 4.70 -1.25
N LEU A 139 6.41 4.42 -1.36
CA LEU A 139 5.50 5.14 -2.26
C LEU A 139 5.43 6.64 -1.89
N ILE A 140 5.29 6.95 -0.60
CA ILE A 140 5.16 8.33 -0.11
C ILE A 140 6.47 9.10 -0.32
N ARG A 141 7.60 8.46 0.03
CA ARG A 141 8.95 9.01 -0.13
C ARG A 141 9.21 9.37 -1.58
N ASP A 142 8.97 8.45 -2.51
CA ASP A 142 9.30 8.66 -3.92
C ASP A 142 8.38 9.72 -4.55
N ASN A 143 7.12 9.81 -4.13
CA ASN A 143 6.24 10.93 -4.50
C ASN A 143 6.74 12.27 -3.95
N LEU A 144 7.24 12.33 -2.71
CA LEU A 144 7.81 13.56 -2.14
C LEU A 144 9.10 13.97 -2.88
N VAL A 145 9.96 13.02 -3.21
CA VAL A 145 11.19 13.27 -3.97
C VAL A 145 10.87 13.80 -5.37
N ALA A 146 9.89 13.22 -6.06
CA ALA A 146 9.44 13.69 -7.37
C ALA A 146 8.97 15.15 -7.30
N VAL A 147 8.12 15.50 -6.33
CA VAL A 147 7.64 16.88 -6.12
C VAL A 147 8.79 17.88 -5.89
N ILE A 148 9.89 17.45 -5.25
CA ILE A 148 11.03 18.32 -4.94
C ILE A 148 11.99 18.47 -6.13
N ASN A 149 12.31 17.36 -6.82
CA ASN A 149 13.40 17.33 -7.80
C ASN A 149 12.94 17.56 -9.24
N ASP A 150 11.77 17.04 -9.61
CA ASP A 150 11.24 17.11 -10.97
C ASP A 150 9.72 16.89 -10.95
N PRO A 151 8.91 17.96 -10.93
CA PRO A 151 7.44 17.87 -10.89
C PRO A 151 6.84 17.14 -12.10
N ASP A 152 7.59 17.04 -13.21
CA ASP A 152 7.18 16.36 -14.43
C ASP A 152 7.64 14.89 -14.45
N GLN A 153 8.41 14.44 -13.45
CA GLN A 153 8.83 13.06 -13.33
C GLN A 153 7.66 12.19 -12.85
N ASP A 154 7.11 11.45 -13.81
CA ASP A 154 5.96 10.58 -13.57
C ASP A 154 6.36 9.34 -12.76
N SER A 155 6.02 9.36 -11.47
CA SER A 155 6.18 8.23 -10.54
C SER A 155 5.21 7.07 -10.84
N ALA A 156 4.33 7.20 -11.85
CA ALA A 156 3.38 6.16 -12.22
C ALA A 156 4.01 4.85 -12.73
N SER A 157 5.26 4.88 -13.18
CA SER A 157 5.97 3.69 -13.66
C SER A 157 6.65 2.86 -12.57
N LEU A 158 6.72 3.35 -11.33
CA LEU A 158 7.43 2.69 -10.24
C LEU A 158 6.59 1.58 -9.59
N GLU A 159 7.24 0.44 -9.36
CA GLU A 159 6.68 -0.72 -8.68
C GLU A 159 7.18 -0.79 -7.23
N TYR A 160 6.27 -0.97 -6.28
CA TYR A 160 6.57 -0.98 -4.86
C TYR A 160 6.12 -2.29 -4.24
N ALA A 161 7.07 -3.07 -3.71
CA ALA A 161 6.76 -4.18 -2.83
C ALA A 161 6.28 -3.61 -1.48
N VAL A 162 5.03 -3.88 -1.11
CA VAL A 162 4.39 -3.26 0.06
C VAL A 162 4.20 -4.20 1.23
N SER A 163 4.20 -5.52 1.01
CA SER A 163 4.01 -6.49 2.08
C SER A 163 5.13 -6.41 3.11
N ALA A 164 4.75 -6.21 4.39
CA ALA A 164 5.67 -6.00 5.49
C ALA A 164 5.28 -6.82 6.73
N VAL A 165 6.25 -7.01 7.63
CA VAL A 165 5.99 -7.58 8.96
C VAL A 165 5.30 -6.53 9.82
N ARG A 166 4.20 -6.90 10.47
CA ARG A 166 3.51 -6.00 11.39
C ARG A 166 4.37 -5.77 12.65
N PRO A 167 4.50 -4.55 13.19
CA PRO A 167 5.40 -4.26 14.32
C PRO A 167 5.10 -5.05 15.61
N ASP A 168 3.85 -5.45 15.81
CA ASP A 168 3.43 -6.28 16.95
C ASP A 168 3.56 -7.78 16.69
N ASN A 169 4.14 -8.18 15.54
CA ASN A 169 4.23 -9.55 15.05
C ASN A 169 2.88 -10.28 14.98
N ALA A 170 1.77 -9.54 14.82
CA ALA A 170 0.48 -10.17 14.59
C ALA A 170 0.53 -11.05 13.33
N PRO A 171 -0.15 -12.22 13.34
CA PRO A 171 -0.10 -13.16 12.23
C PRO A 171 -0.72 -12.53 10.97
N THR A 172 0.05 -12.56 9.89
CA THR A 172 -0.36 -12.19 8.54
C THR A 172 -0.30 -13.42 7.62
N GLY A 173 -1.16 -13.46 6.61
CA GLY A 173 -1.18 -14.56 5.65
C GLY A 173 -2.55 -14.81 5.04
N ILE A 174 -2.67 -16.00 4.45
CA ILE A 174 -3.86 -16.51 3.78
C ILE A 174 -4.56 -17.50 4.70
N VAL A 175 -5.87 -17.37 4.82
CA VAL A 175 -6.77 -18.28 5.52
C VAL A 175 -7.85 -18.74 4.55
N GLY A 176 -8.04 -20.05 4.47
CA GLY A 176 -9.13 -20.67 3.72
C GLY A 176 -10.50 -20.15 4.14
N GLY A 177 -11.33 -19.80 3.15
CA GLY A 177 -12.69 -19.32 3.38
C GLY A 177 -13.74 -20.39 3.04
N SER A 178 -13.79 -20.80 1.77
CA SER A 178 -14.83 -21.72 1.29
C SER A 178 -14.38 -22.57 0.10
N GLY A 179 -15.17 -23.61 -0.24
CA GLY A 179 -14.95 -24.46 -1.40
C GLY A 179 -13.66 -25.27 -1.32
N LEU A 180 -12.94 -25.34 -2.44
CA LEU A 180 -11.64 -26.03 -2.57
C LEU A 180 -10.58 -25.42 -1.65
N PHE A 181 -10.76 -24.16 -1.24
CA PHE A 181 -9.84 -23.45 -0.39
C PHE A 181 -10.19 -23.51 1.10
N SER A 182 -11.22 -24.24 1.52
CA SER A 182 -11.69 -24.24 2.93
C SER A 182 -10.62 -24.67 3.96
N ALA A 183 -9.70 -25.56 3.58
CA ALA A 183 -8.65 -26.09 4.45
C ALA A 183 -7.25 -25.53 4.14
N VAL A 184 -7.14 -24.41 3.43
CA VAL A 184 -5.83 -23.86 3.04
C VAL A 184 -5.31 -22.83 4.04
N GLY A 185 -3.99 -22.72 4.09
CA GLY A 185 -3.26 -21.62 4.71
C GLY A 185 -2.15 -21.16 3.78
N GLY A 186 -1.54 -20.02 4.06
CA GLY A 186 -0.50 -19.56 3.17
C GLY A 186 0.07 -18.19 3.49
N ARG A 187 0.89 -17.72 2.58
CA ARG A 187 1.52 -16.40 2.60
C ARG A 187 1.19 -15.67 1.31
N TYR A 188 1.34 -14.37 1.33
CA TYR A 188 1.24 -13.58 0.11
C TYR A 188 2.25 -12.44 0.13
N SER A 189 2.54 -11.96 -1.07
CA SER A 189 3.30 -10.74 -1.29
C SER A 189 2.62 -9.91 -2.37
N GLU A 190 2.74 -8.59 -2.25
CA GLU A 190 2.10 -7.67 -3.16
C GLU A 190 3.07 -6.60 -3.65
N ILE A 191 2.99 -6.36 -4.95
CA ILE A 191 3.58 -5.22 -5.63
C ILE A 191 2.45 -4.31 -6.05
N ILE A 192 2.57 -3.01 -5.75
CA ILE A 192 1.66 -1.98 -6.23
C ILE A 192 2.36 -1.07 -7.21
N LYS A 193 1.58 -0.51 -8.13
CA LYS A 193 1.95 0.57 -9.03
C LYS A 193 0.77 1.52 -9.17
N LYS A 194 1.07 2.80 -9.40
CA LYS A 194 0.04 3.80 -9.66
C LYS A 194 -0.42 3.66 -11.11
N ASP A 195 -1.71 3.83 -11.37
CA ASP A 195 -2.21 3.79 -12.76
C ASP A 195 -1.88 5.14 -13.44
N PRO A 196 -1.13 5.15 -14.57
CA PRO A 196 -0.74 6.39 -15.24
C PRO A 196 -1.94 7.14 -15.82
N ASP A 197 -3.00 6.44 -16.20
CA ASP A 197 -4.22 7.05 -16.77
C ASP A 197 -5.19 7.51 -15.68
N GLN A 198 -5.08 6.94 -14.48
CA GLN A 198 -5.95 7.21 -13.32
C GLN A 198 -5.11 7.29 -12.04
N PRO A 199 -4.51 8.44 -11.73
CA PRO A 199 -3.55 8.57 -10.63
C PRO A 199 -4.13 8.25 -9.24
N ASP A 200 -5.45 8.25 -9.09
CA ASP A 200 -6.15 7.88 -7.85
C ASP A 200 -6.36 6.36 -7.72
N LEU A 201 -6.11 5.60 -8.78
CA LEU A 201 -6.22 4.15 -8.80
C LEU A 201 -4.84 3.49 -8.74
N TYR A 202 -4.83 2.35 -8.04
CA TYR A 202 -3.69 1.47 -7.98
C TYR A 202 -3.96 0.20 -8.79
N SER A 203 -2.90 -0.32 -9.38
CA SER A 203 -2.85 -1.66 -9.94
C SER A 203 -1.62 -2.36 -9.40
N GLY A 204 -1.43 -3.63 -9.73
CA GLY A 204 -0.28 -4.34 -9.20
C GLY A 204 -0.29 -5.82 -9.51
N ALA A 205 0.57 -6.53 -8.78
CA ALA A 205 0.65 -7.97 -8.81
C ALA A 205 0.53 -8.51 -7.38
N ILE A 206 -0.31 -9.53 -7.21
CA ILE A 206 -0.45 -10.25 -5.96
C ILE A 206 0.01 -11.69 -6.18
N SER A 207 0.97 -12.11 -5.37
CA SER A 207 1.54 -13.46 -5.41
C SER A 207 1.04 -14.22 -4.20
N LEU A 208 0.39 -15.36 -4.44
CA LEU A 208 -0.18 -16.22 -3.41
C LEU A 208 0.63 -17.51 -3.30
N GLU A 209 1.03 -17.85 -2.08
CA GLU A 209 1.66 -19.11 -1.72
C GLU A 209 0.68 -19.88 -0.84
N ILE A 210 -0.10 -20.78 -1.45
CA ILE A 210 -1.19 -21.51 -0.78
C ILE A 210 -0.76 -22.96 -0.56
N ALA A 211 -0.92 -23.42 0.69
CA ALA A 211 -0.69 -24.80 1.09
C ALA A 211 -1.95 -25.40 1.73
N ILE A 212 -2.20 -26.68 1.48
CA ILE A 212 -3.24 -27.45 2.17
C ILE A 212 -2.75 -27.72 3.60
N LYS A 213 -3.58 -27.43 4.60
CA LYS A 213 -3.27 -27.72 6.01
C LYS A 213 -3.45 -29.19 6.36
#